data_AF-A0A2D7MS41-F1
#
_entry.id   AF-A0A2D7MS41-F1
#
_cell.length_a   1.000
_cell.length_b   1.000
_cell.length_c   1.000
_cell.angle_alpha   90.00
_cell.angle_beta   90.00
_cell.angle_gamma   90.00
#
_symmetry.space_group_name_H-M   'P 1'
#
loop_
_entity.id
_entity.type
_entity.pdbx_description
1 polymer ?
#
loop_
_entity_poly.entity_id
_entity_poly.type
_entity_poly.pdbx_seq_one_letter_code
_entity_poly.pdbx_strand_id
1 'polypeptide(L)' 'MIKFFIQGWIILIVAIAANALVDVIGLKGWYEFLSENSMRKTRFVDYLWLFVLYPCILGGGVWLANTIIKYFSL' A
#
# COMPACT_ATOMS: atom_id res chain seq x y z
N MET A 1 21.63 3.17 -7.90
CA MET A 1 21.14 1.83 -7.53
C MET A 1 20.64 1.76 -6.09
N ILE A 2 21.39 2.27 -5.10
CA ILE A 2 20.96 2.27 -3.68
C ILE A 2 19.59 2.94 -3.44
N LYS A 3 19.26 3.98 -4.22
CA LYS A 3 17.96 4.66 -4.22
C LYS A 3 16.79 3.70 -4.44
N PHE A 4 16.89 2.82 -5.43
CA PHE A 4 15.84 1.85 -5.75
C PHE A 4 15.71 0.79 -4.66
N PHE A 5 16.81 0.39 -4.02
CA PHE A 5 16.76 -0.49 -2.86
C PHE A 5 16.01 0.14 -1.69
N ILE A 6 16.31 1.41 -1.36
CA ILE A 6 15.63 2.13 -0.28
C ILE A 6 14.14 2.30 -0.61
N GLN A 7 13.79 2.72 -1.82
CA GLN A 7 12.41 2.83 -2.25
C GLN A 7 11.67 1.49 -2.17
N GLY A 8 12.27 0.41 -2.67
CA GLY A 8 11.68 -0.92 -2.62
C GLY A 8 11.40 -1.39 -1.20
N TRP A 9 12.36 -1.22 -0.29
CA TRP A 9 12.18 -1.58 1.12
C TRP A 9 11.09 -0.76 1.81
N ILE A 10 11.06 0.55 1.58
CA ILE A 10 10.02 1.41 2.15
C ILE A 10 8.64 1.03 1.61
N ILE A 11 8.50 0.83 0.30
CA ILE A 11 7.24 0.40 -0.31
C ILE A 11 6.78 -0.94 0.28
N LEU A 12 7.71 -1.90 0.45
CA LEU A 12 7.39 -3.21 1.04
C LEU A 12 6.86 -3.08 2.46
N ILE A 13 7.55 -2.32 3.32
CA ILE A 13 7.13 -2.08 4.71
C ILE A 13 5.75 -1.41 4.74
N VAL A 14 5.54 -0.39 3.91
CA VAL A 14 4.27 0.33 3.83
C VAL A 14 3.14 -0.57 3.33
N ALA A 15 3.39 -1.43 2.34
CA ALA A 15 2.39 -2.37 1.83
C ALA A 15 2.00 -3.44 2.85
N ILE A 16 2.97 -3.95 3.63
CA ILE A 16 2.71 -4.88 4.73
C ILE A 16 1.85 -4.20 5.81
N ALA A 17 2.22 -2.98 6.20
CA ALA A 17 1.44 -2.21 7.18
C ALA A 17 0.01 -1.91 6.68
N ALA A 18 -0.14 -1.53 5.40
CA ALA A 18 -1.43 -1.30 4.80
C ALA A 18 -2.29 -2.57 4.78
N ASN A 19 -1.70 -3.73 4.45
CA ASN A 19 -2.41 -5.01 4.49
C ASN A 19 -2.82 -5.40 5.92
N ALA A 20 -1.96 -5.19 6.93
CA ALA A 20 -2.33 -5.44 8.32
C ALA A 20 -3.45 -4.49 8.81
N LEU A 21 -3.47 -3.25 8.31
CA LEU A 21 -4.51 -2.28 8.66
C LEU A 21 -5.90 -2.72 8.19
N VAL A 22 -5.98 -3.37 7.02
CA VAL A 22 -7.23 -3.88 6.45
C VAL A 22 -7.97 -4.80 7.42
N ASP A 23 -7.26 -5.73 8.05
CA ASP A 23 -7.84 -6.69 9.00
C ASP A 23 -8.43 -5.99 10.24
N VAL A 24 -7.85 -4.85 10.63
CA VAL A 24 -8.31 -4.05 11.78
C VAL A 24 -9.54 -3.21 11.42
N ILE A 25 -9.59 -2.63 10.23
CA ILE A 25 -10.69 -1.75 9.79
C ILE A 25 -11.86 -2.51 9.16
N GLY A 26 -11.72 -3.82 8.96
CA GLY A 26 -12.77 -4.68 8.41
C GLY A 26 -13.10 -4.39 6.94
N LEU A 27 -12.14 -3.86 6.18
CA LEU A 27 -12.24 -3.68 4.74
C LEU A 27 -11.63 -4.89 4.02
N LYS A 28 -11.79 -4.97 2.70
CA LYS A 28 -11.10 -6.01 1.91
C LYS A 28 -9.70 -5.59 1.49
N GLY A 29 -8.77 -6.53 1.58
CA GLY A 29 -7.42 -6.40 1.03
C GLY A 29 -7.35 -6.86 -0.43
N TRP A 30 -6.21 -6.63 -1.09
CA TRP A 30 -5.99 -7.09 -2.46
C TRP A 30 -6.13 -8.61 -2.62
N TYR A 31 -5.65 -9.40 -1.64
CA TYR A 31 -5.78 -10.86 -1.69
C TYR A 31 -7.23 -11.32 -1.70
N GLU A 32 -8.06 -10.73 -0.84
CA GLU A 32 -9.48 -11.05 -0.80
C GLU A 32 -10.17 -10.59 -2.08
N PHE A 33 -9.94 -9.35 -2.50
CA PHE A 33 -10.55 -8.76 -3.70
C PHE A 33 -10.27 -9.55 -4.98
N LEU A 34 -9.06 -10.09 -5.14
CA LEU A 34 -8.65 -10.86 -6.31
C LEU A 34 -9.09 -12.33 -6.28
N SER A 35 -9.67 -12.81 -5.17
CA SER A 35 -10.20 -14.17 -5.10
C SER A 35 -11.54 -14.30 -5.86
N GLU A 36 -11.67 -15.36 -6.67
CA GLU A 36 -12.78 -15.55 -7.64
C GLU A 36 -14.19 -15.50 -7.01
N ASN A 37 -14.34 -15.86 -5.73
CA ASN A 37 -15.62 -15.90 -5.04
C ASN A 37 -16.02 -14.60 -4.34
N SER A 38 -15.13 -13.61 -4.24
CA SER A 38 -15.37 -12.42 -3.40
C SER A 38 -15.79 -11.19 -4.20
N MET A 39 -15.51 -11.13 -5.51
CA MET A 39 -15.75 -9.96 -6.36
C MET A 39 -17.22 -9.50 -6.35
N ARG A 40 -18.17 -10.44 -6.29
CA ARG A 40 -19.61 -10.13 -6.22
C ARG A 40 -20.07 -9.57 -4.87
N LYS A 41 -19.25 -9.70 -3.81
CA LYS A 41 -19.55 -9.23 -2.45
C LYS A 41 -18.71 -8.02 -2.04
N THR A 42 -18.04 -7.36 -2.97
CA THR A 42 -17.19 -6.20 -2.69
C THR A 42 -18.03 -4.95 -2.59
N ARG A 43 -17.92 -4.24 -1.46
CA ARG A 43 -18.68 -3.02 -1.18
C ARG A 43 -18.03 -1.85 -1.91
N PHE A 44 -18.79 -0.78 -2.16
CA PHE A 44 -18.25 0.45 -2.76
C PHE A 44 -17.06 1.02 -1.97
N VAL A 45 -17.12 0.94 -0.63
CA VAL A 45 -16.05 1.39 0.27
C VAL A 45 -14.76 0.59 0.09
N ASP A 46 -14.85 -0.71 -0.24
CA ASP A 46 -13.67 -1.54 -0.53
C ASP A 46 -12.98 -1.07 -1.81
N TYR A 47 -13.74 -0.65 -2.82
CA TYR A 47 -13.16 -0.06 -4.04
C TYR A 47 -12.46 1.27 -3.75
N LEU A 48 -13.07 2.14 -2.94
CA LEU A 48 -12.45 3.41 -2.54
C LEU A 48 -11.15 3.17 -1.76
N TRP A 49 -11.14 2.17 -0.89
CA TRP A 49 -9.95 1.75 -0.18
C TRP A 49 -8.87 1.24 -1.14
N LEU A 50 -9.18 0.27 -1.99
CA LEU A 50 -8.20 -0.41 -2.85
C LEU A 50 -7.65 0.48 -3.97
N PHE A 51 -8.48 1.34 -4.55
CA PHE A 51 -8.10 2.10 -5.75
C PHE A 51 -7.77 3.57 -5.47
N VAL A 52 -8.08 4.09 -4.28
CA VAL A 52 -7.73 5.48 -3.91
C VAL A 52 -6.82 5.49 -2.70
N LEU A 53 -7.27 5.00 -1.55
CA LEU A 53 -6.49 5.09 -0.31
C LEU A 53 -5.21 4.25 -0.36
N TYR A 54 -5.27 3.02 -0.85
CA TYR A 54 -4.13 2.12 -0.90
C TYR A 54 -3.00 2.68 -1.81
N PRO A 55 -3.26 3.14 -3.06
CA PRO A 55 -2.25 3.84 -3.87
C PRO A 55 -1.74 5.13 -3.22
N CYS A 56 -2.60 5.91 -2.53
CA CYS A 56 -2.15 7.09 -1.79
C CYS A 56 -1.16 6.73 -0.67
N ILE A 57 -1.43 5.67 0.09
CA ILE A 57 -0.54 5.17 1.16
C ILE A 57 0.80 4.73 0.57
N LEU A 58 0.80 3.96 -0.52
CA LEU A 58 2.03 3.56 -1.21
C LEU A 58 2.80 4.77 -1.77
N GLY A 59 2.09 5.73 -2.36
CA GLY A 59 2.66 6.99 -2.84
C GLY A 59 3.30 7.80 -1.72
N GLY A 60 2.68 7.82 -0.54
CA GLY A 60 3.26 8.38 0.69
C GLY A 60 4.57 7.66 1.09
N GLY A 61 4.61 6.33 0.95
CA GLY A 61 5.83 5.54 1.12
C GLY A 61 6.95 5.95 0.15
N VAL A 62 6.64 6.15 -1.14
CA VAL A 62 7.61 6.64 -2.13
C VAL A 62 8.11 8.03 -1.77
N TRP A 63 7.21 8.94 -1.38
CA TRP A 63 7.57 10.28 -0.94
C TRP A 63 8.49 10.25 0.29
N LEU A 64 8.20 9.38 1.26
CA LEU A 64 9.05 9.17 2.44
C LEU A 64 10.43 8.65 2.04
N ALA A 65 10.50 7.64 1.17
CA ALA A 65 11.76 7.10 0.67
C ALA A 65 12.61 8.18 -0.01
N ASN A 66 11.99 9.01 -0.87
CA ASN A 66 12.68 10.11 -1.54
C ASN A 66 13.17 11.19 -0.56
N THR A 67 12.39 11.45 0.50
CA THR A 67 12.79 12.39 1.56
C THR A 67 14.00 11.87 2.32
N ILE A 68 14.02 10.58 2.67
CA ILE A 68 15.17 9.91 3.32
C ILE A 68 16.40 9.97 2.40
N ILE A 69 16.26 9.57 1.14
CA ILE A 69 17.36 9.61 0.16
C ILE A 69 17.94 11.02 0.04
N LYS A 70 17.08 12.04 -0.06
CA LYS A 70 17.50 13.45 -0.13
C LYS A 70 18.22 13.89 1.15
N TYR A 71 17.69 13.54 2.31
CA TYR A 71 18.28 13.90 3.61
C TYR A 71 19.70 13.35 3.76
N PHE A 72 19.95 12.12 3.30
CA PHE A 72 21.26 11.48 3.36
C PHE A 72 22.14 11.74 2.12
N SER A 73 21.68 12.55 1.15
CA SER A 73 22.38 12.83 -0.11
C SER A 73 22.81 11.55 -0.88
N LEU A 74 21.99 10.50 -0.78
CA LEU A 74 22.21 9.19 -1.43
C LEU A 74 21.75 9.19 -2.89
#